data_AF-A0A4R1HPH8-F1
#
_entry.id   AF-A0A4R1HPH8-F1
#
_cell.length_a   1.000
_cell.length_b   1.000
_cell.length_c   1.000
_cell.angle_alpha   90.00
_cell.angle_beta   90.00
_cell.angle_gamma   90.00
#
_symmetry.space_group_name_H-M   'P 1'
#
loop_
_entity.id
_entity.type
_entity.pdbx_description
1 polymer ?
#
loop_
_entity_poly.entity_id
_entity_poly.type
_entity_poly.pdbx_seq_one_letter_code
_entity_poly.pdbx_strand_id
1 'polypeptide(L)' 'MSSNPAPWEPAVVDRRFAADADAHRRDAPRYCPRCAGALSLATEFWEGDDRRFYCWCGSCDWTGEVTTTGATAVGHEPEH' A
#
# COMPACT_ATOMS: atom_id res chain seq x y z
N MET A 1 -9.21 8.01 -26.92
CA MET A 1 -8.16 6.97 -26.94
C MET A 1 -6.88 7.65 -26.49
N SER A 2 -6.46 7.49 -25.24
CA SER A 2 -5.25 8.16 -24.76
C SER A 2 -4.04 7.33 -25.19
N SER A 3 -3.22 7.89 -26.07
CA SER A 3 -1.94 7.33 -26.50
C SER A 3 -1.01 7.17 -25.28
N ASN A 4 -0.25 6.09 -25.21
CA ASN A 4 0.78 5.93 -24.19
C ASN A 4 1.95 6.89 -24.48
N PRO A 5 2.50 7.60 -23.48
CA PRO A 5 3.61 8.53 -23.70
C PRO A 5 4.90 7.80 -24.10
N ALA A 6 5.77 8.50 -24.82
CA ALA A 6 7.07 7.98 -25.25
C ALA A 6 7.99 7.74 -24.03
N PRO A 7 8.93 6.78 -24.09
CA PRO A 7 9.74 6.37 -22.94
C PRO A 7 10.72 7.43 -22.41
N TRP A 8 10.90 8.54 -23.13
CA TRP A 8 11.70 9.70 -22.71
C TRP A 8 10.84 10.89 -22.26
N GLU A 9 9.51 10.79 -22.37
CA GLU A 9 8.60 11.80 -21.83
C GLU A 9 8.44 11.58 -20.32
N PRO A 10 8.52 12.65 -19.51
CA PRO A 10 8.24 12.53 -18.08
C PRO A 10 6.79 12.07 -17.92
N ALA A 11 6.58 11.03 -17.11
CA ALA A 11 5.23 10.59 -16.78
C ALA A 11 4.41 11.79 -16.28
N VAL A 12 3.23 12.00 -16.85
CA VAL A 12 2.30 13.02 -16.37
C VAL A 12 1.75 12.53 -15.03
N VAL A 13 2.42 12.91 -13.95
CA VAL A 13 1.96 12.63 -12.59
C VAL A 13 0.91 13.68 -12.25
N ASP A 14 -0.32 13.25 -11.97
CA ASP A 14 -1.36 14.15 -11.49
C ASP A 14 -0.93 14.71 -10.12
N ARG A 15 -0.79 16.03 -10.05
CA ARG A 15 -0.26 16.76 -8.89
C ARG A 15 -1.06 16.52 -7.62
N ARG A 16 -2.33 16.11 -7.74
CA ARG A 16 -3.18 15.77 -6.59
C ARG A 16 -2.67 14.55 -5.83
N PHE A 17 -2.02 13.60 -6.53
CA PHE A 17 -1.48 12.38 -5.92
C PHE A 17 0.01 12.45 -5.59
N ALA A 18 0.69 13.52 -6.02
CA ALA A 18 2.13 13.67 -5.80
C ALA A 18 2.49 13.76 -4.31
N ALA A 19 1.64 14.40 -3.49
CA ALA A 19 1.81 14.48 -2.05
C ALA A 19 1.64 13.11 -1.36
N ASP A 20 0.83 12.23 -1.93
CA ASP A 20 0.49 10.93 -1.33
C ASP A 20 1.40 9.80 -1.80
N ALA A 21 2.16 9.99 -2.89
CA ALA A 21 2.99 8.95 -3.51
C ALA A 21 4.01 8.32 -2.55
N ASP A 22 4.62 9.13 -1.68
CA ASP A 22 5.56 8.64 -0.66
C ASP A 22 4.85 7.84 0.44
N ALA A 23 3.66 8.29 0.86
CA ALA A 23 2.85 7.59 1.83
C ALA A 23 2.38 6.24 1.28
N HIS A 24 1.92 6.17 0.03
CA HIS A 24 1.51 4.92 -0.61
C HIS A 24 2.66 3.90 -0.63
N ARG A 25 3.88 4.32 -1.01
CA ARG A 25 5.06 3.42 -1.07
C ARG A 25 5.50 2.93 0.31
N ARG A 26 5.37 3.78 1.33
CA ARG A 26 5.76 3.44 2.69
C ARG A 26 4.76 2.48 3.33
N ASP A 27 3.47 2.73 3.14
CA ASP A 27 2.41 2.13 3.96
C ASP A 27 1.80 0.86 3.35
N ALA A 28 2.06 0.58 2.07
CA ALA A 28 1.62 -0.65 1.42
C ALA A 28 2.12 -1.91 2.18
N PRO A 29 1.21 -2.78 2.66
CA PRO A 29 1.59 -4.01 3.34
C PRO A 29 2.46 -4.91 2.46
N ARG A 30 3.59 -5.39 3.01
CA ARG A 30 4.55 -6.22 2.28
C ARG A 30 4.48 -7.70 2.63
N TYR A 31 4.06 -8.02 3.86
CA TYR A 31 4.09 -9.37 4.41
C TYR A 31 2.73 -9.79 4.95
N CYS A 32 2.41 -11.07 4.77
CA CYS A 32 1.16 -11.67 5.21
C CYS A 32 1.13 -11.80 6.75
N PRO A 33 0.08 -11.33 7.43
CA PRO A 33 -0.01 -11.44 8.89
C PRO A 33 -0.17 -12.89 9.38
N ARG A 34 -0.61 -13.81 8.51
CA ARG A 34 -0.82 -15.22 8.86
C ARG A 34 0.46 -16.05 8.79
N CYS A 35 1.27 -15.86 7.75
CA CYS A 35 2.42 -16.74 7.47
C CYS A 35 3.75 -16.01 7.27
N ALA A 36 3.78 -14.69 7.44
CA ALA A 36 4.94 -13.81 7.21
C ALA A 36 5.54 -13.83 5.78
N GLY A 37 4.95 -14.57 4.84
CA GLY A 37 5.34 -14.59 3.44
C GLY A 37 5.05 -13.26 2.74
N ALA A 38 5.74 -12.97 1.63
CA ALA A 38 5.48 -11.77 0.83
C ALA A 38 4.05 -11.78 0.27
N LEU A 39 3.36 -10.64 0.35
CA LEU A 39 2.03 -10.49 -0.23
C LEU A 39 2.11 -10.51 -1.76
N SER A 40 1.17 -11.22 -2.38
CA SER A 40 1.04 -11.29 -3.84
C SER A 40 0.18 -10.16 -4.39
N LEU A 41 -0.74 -9.63 -3.57
CA LEU A 41 -1.54 -8.46 -3.86
C LEU A 41 -1.66 -7.60 -2.59
N ALA A 42 -1.47 -6.30 -2.75
CA ALA A 42 -1.77 -5.27 -1.77
C ALA A 42 -2.25 -4.02 -2.51
N THR A 43 -3.56 -3.86 -2.64
CA THR A 43 -4.18 -2.76 -3.39
C THR A 43 -4.83 -1.79 -2.41
N GLU A 44 -4.46 -0.53 -2.51
CA GLU A 44 -5.07 0.54 -1.73
C GLU A 44 -6.49 0.85 -2.21
N PHE A 45 -7.37 1.14 -1.27
CA PHE A 45 -8.67 1.73 -1.52
C PHE A 45 -9.05 2.70 -0.39
N TRP A 46 -10.06 3.53 -0.66
CA TRP A 46 -10.55 4.54 0.27
C TRP A 46 -12.01 4.25 0.63
N GLU A 47 -12.32 4.27 1.92
CA GLU A 47 -13.67 4.21 2.47
C GLU A 47 -13.96 5.52 3.20
N GLY A 48 -14.56 6.49 2.49
CA GLY A 48 -14.62 7.87 2.97
C GLY A 48 -13.21 8.46 3.05
N ASP A 49 -12.84 8.94 4.24
CA ASP A 49 -11.49 9.47 4.52
C ASP A 49 -10.52 8.37 5.05
N ASP A 50 -11.00 7.15 5.27
CA ASP A 50 -10.18 6.04 5.74
C ASP A 50 -9.44 5.38 4.58
N ARG A 51 -8.14 5.21 4.75
CA ARG A 51 -7.29 4.49 3.81
C ARG A 51 -7.09 3.04 4.25
N ARG A 52 -7.39 2.11 3.34
CA ARG A 52 -7.40 0.66 3.60
C ARG A 52 -6.66 -0.08 2.48
N PHE A 53 -6.28 -1.32 2.74
CA PHE A 53 -5.65 -2.19 1.74
C PHE A 53 -6.39 -3.52 1.63
N TYR A 54 -6.78 -3.90 0.42
CA TYR A 54 -7.22 -5.25 0.12
C TYR A 54 -6.00 -6.11 -0.22
N CYS A 55 -5.82 -7.22 0.51
CA CYS A 55 -4.62 -8.02 0.46
C CYS A 55 -4.94 -9.48 0.13
N TRP A 56 -4.04 -10.11 -0.63
CA TRP A 56 -4.04 -11.57 -0.85
C TRP A 56 -2.61 -12.14 -0.81
N CYS A 57 -2.50 -13.31 -0.18
CA CYS A 57 -1.26 -14.04 -0.02
C CYS A 57 -1.26 -15.31 -0.87
N GLY A 58 -0.43 -15.37 -1.91
CA GLY A 58 -0.30 -16.56 -2.76
C GLY A 58 0.42 -17.75 -2.10
N SER A 59 0.99 -17.59 -0.90
CA SER A 59 1.66 -18.70 -0.20
C SER A 59 0.77 -19.45 0.79
N CYS A 60 -0.28 -18.82 1.33
CA CYS A 60 -1.17 -19.43 2.33
C CYS A 60 -2.67 -19.15 2.11
N ASP A 61 -3.01 -18.57 0.95
CA ASP A 61 -4.35 -18.20 0.51
C ASP A 61 -5.12 -17.25 1.45
N TRP A 62 -4.42 -16.60 2.38
CA TRP A 62 -5.05 -15.60 3.22
C TRP A 62 -5.51 -14.40 2.37
N THR A 63 -6.77 -14.01 2.57
CA THR A 63 -7.36 -12.77 2.09
C THR A 63 -7.82 -11.93 3.26
N GLY A 64 -7.72 -10.62 3.13
CA GLY A 64 -8.24 -9.73 4.16
C GLY A 64 -7.92 -8.26 3.89
N GLU A 65 -8.47 -7.43 4.76
CA GLU A 65 -8.27 -5.99 4.73
C GLU A 65 -7.28 -5.57 5.81
N VAL A 66 -6.38 -4.66 5.47
CA VAL A 66 -5.43 -4.07 6.41
C VAL A 66 -5.74 -2.58 6.53
N THR A 67 -5.98 -2.13 7.76
CA THR A 67 -6.17 -0.73 8.10
C THR A 67 -4.87 -0.19 8.68
N THR A 68 -4.35 0.90 8.12
CA THR A 68 -3.18 1.56 8.71
C THR A 68 -3.57 2.24 10.01
N THR A 69 -2.79 2.04 11.06
CA THR A 69 -3.04 2.68 12.37
C THR A 69 -2.71 4.18 12.37
N GLY A 70 -2.13 4.71 11.30
CA GLY A 70 -1.65 6.10 11.25
C GLY A 70 -0.69 6.38 12.40
N ALA A 71 -0.86 7.54 13.05
CA ALA A 71 -0.12 7.90 14.26
C ALA A 71 -0.70 7.29 15.56
N THR A 72 -1.79 6.52 15.48
CA THR A 72 -2.56 6.07 16.65
C THR A 72 -1.90 4.89 17.38
N ALA A 73 -1.23 4.00 16.65
CA ALA A 73 -0.50 2.89 17.26
C ALA A 73 1.00 3.12 17.15
N VAL A 74 1.65 3.35 18.29
CA VAL A 74 3.10 3.42 18.42
C VAL A 74 3.59 2.11 19.02
N GLY A 75 4.40 1.37 18.26
CA GLY A 75 5.08 0.19 18.77
C GLY A 75 6.30 0.61 19.59
N HIS A 76 6.46 0.00 20.77
CA HIS A 76 7.69 0.10 21.55
C HIS A 76 8.50 -1.19 21.34
N GLU A 77 9.64 -1.10 20.67
CA GLU A 77 10.62 -2.19 20.71
C GLU A 77 11.41 -2.12 22.04
N PRO A 78 11.60 -3.24 22.75
CA PRO A 78 12.46 -3.27 23.93
C PRO A 78 13.91 -2.95 23.58
N GLU A 79 14.61 -2.35 24.52
CA GLU A 79 16.05 -2.10 24.42
C GLU A 79 16.78 -3.46 24.48
N HIS A 80 17.58 -3.76 23.45
CA HIS A 80 18.32 -5.02 23.32
C HIS A 80 19.48 -5.13 24.30
#